data_AF-A0A949X3U7-F1
#
_entry.id   AF-A0A949X3U7-F1
#
_cell.length_a   1.000
_cell.length_b   1.000
_cell.length_c   1.000
_cell.angle_alpha   90.00
_cell.angle_beta   90.00
_cell.angle_gamma   90.00
#
_symmetry.space_group_name_H-M   'P 1'
#
loop_
_entity.id
_entity.type
_entity.pdbx_description
1 polymer ?
#
loop_
_entity_poly.entity_id
_entity_poly.type
_entity_poly.pdbx_seq_one_letter_code
_entity_poly.pdbx_strand_id
1 'polypeptide(L)'
;MPVIAERFGRRNALAFFFALMMVFIALSFGRVFYLGSAGLPWFFLCLFFLGLGGANFSVYTLWLPEQYPTECRASAFAFSTSFARFGGAGITFLVGAGIRHFGSLGIPVALTSIAFVIGLLLVPFGAETRGRRLPA
;
A
#
# COMPACT_ATOMS: atom_id res chain seq x y z
N MET A 1 -18.11 -6.82 3.57
CA MET A 1 -16.97 -6.03 4.06
C MET A 1 -15.75 -6.95 4.18
N PRO A 2 -14.49 -6.49 4.02
CA PRO A 2 -13.37 -7.37 4.31
C PRO A 2 -13.46 -7.76 5.80
N VAL A 3 -13.69 -9.05 6.07
CA VAL A 3 -13.94 -9.62 7.41
C VAL A 3 -12.87 -9.19 8.43
N ILE A 4 -11.66 -8.94 7.93
CA ILE A 4 -10.50 -8.47 8.69
C ILE A 4 -10.73 -7.05 9.25
N ALA A 5 -11.28 -6.12 8.47
CA ALA A 5 -11.51 -4.73 8.93
C ALA A 5 -12.63 -4.64 9.98
N GLU A 6 -13.64 -5.51 9.88
CA GLU A 6 -14.72 -5.60 10.88
C GLU A 6 -14.25 -6.26 12.18
N ARG A 7 -13.37 -7.27 12.12
CA ARG A 7 -12.89 -8.00 13.31
C ARG A 7 -11.69 -7.36 14.00
N PHE A 8 -10.77 -6.73 13.27
CA PHE A 8 -9.50 -6.22 13.81
C PHE A 8 -9.39 -4.69 13.85
N GLY A 9 -10.33 -3.94 13.25
CA GLY A 9 -10.25 -2.48 13.13
C GLY A 9 -9.61 -2.04 11.82
N ARG A 10 -9.95 -0.83 11.36
CA ARG A 10 -9.50 -0.32 10.05
C ARG A 10 -8.01 -0.05 10.04
N ARG A 11 -7.48 0.47 11.15
CA ARG A 11 -6.06 0.79 11.31
C ARG A 11 -5.19 -0.47 11.23
N ASN A 12 -5.58 -1.52 11.96
CA ASN A 12 -4.82 -2.76 12.02
C ASN A 12 -4.91 -3.54 10.70
N ALA A 13 -6.07 -3.51 10.04
CA ALA A 13 -6.22 -4.10 8.70
C ALA A 13 -5.29 -3.40 7.69
N LEU A 14 -5.23 -2.07 7.71
CA LEU A 14 -4.33 -1.33 6.83
C LEU A 14 -2.85 -1.61 7.14
N ALA A 15 -2.46 -1.62 8.42
CA ALA A 15 -1.11 -1.97 8.85
C ALA A 15 -0.70 -3.37 8.36
N PHE A 16 -1.61 -4.34 8.47
CA PHE A 16 -1.37 -5.70 8.00
C PHE A 16 -1.11 -5.75 6.49
N PHE A 17 -1.95 -5.10 5.68
CA PHE A 17 -1.75 -5.07 4.23
C PHE A 17 -0.45 -4.34 3.85
N PHE A 18 -0.12 -3.24 4.53
CA PHE A 18 1.13 -2.50 4.31
C PHE A 18 2.37 -3.32 4.66
N ALA A 19 2.34 -4.04 5.78
CA ALA A 19 3.42 -4.96 6.13
C ALA A 19 3.57 -6.08 5.08
N LEU A 20 2.45 -6.62 4.59
CA LEU A 20 2.46 -7.65 3.55
C LEU A 20 3.09 -7.10 2.25
N MET A 21 2.66 -5.92 1.79
CA MET A 21 3.24 -5.28 0.60
C MET A 21 4.73 -4.99 0.78
N MET A 22 5.13 -4.40 1.92
CA MET A 22 6.53 -4.11 2.23
C MET A 22 7.41 -5.36 2.14
N VAL A 23 7.03 -6.43 2.84
CA VAL A 23 7.81 -7.67 2.90
C VAL A 23 7.89 -8.33 1.52
N PHE A 24 6.76 -8.48 0.83
CA PHE A 24 6.74 -9.21 -0.43
C PHE A 24 7.32 -8.41 -1.60
N ILE A 25 7.27 -7.08 -1.61
CA ILE A 25 8.01 -6.26 -2.60
C ILE A 25 9.52 -6.39 -2.38
N ALA A 26 9.99 -6.22 -1.13
CA ALA A 26 11.41 -6.31 -0.81
C ALA A 26 11.97 -7.72 -1.08
N LEU A 27 11.21 -8.77 -0.74
CA LEU A 27 11.62 -10.15 -0.96
C LEU A 27 11.61 -10.51 -2.46
N SER A 28 10.53 -10.20 -3.17
CA SER A 28 10.39 -10.57 -4.58
C SER A 28 11.41 -9.87 -5.46
N PHE A 29 11.53 -8.55 -5.37
CA PHE A 29 12.40 -7.76 -6.25
C PHE A 29 13.82 -7.58 -5.70
N GLY A 30 14.01 -7.66 -4.38
CA GLY A 30 15.33 -7.52 -3.75
C GLY A 30 16.12 -8.82 -3.65
N ARG A 31 15.46 -9.99 -3.64
CA ARG A 31 16.13 -11.30 -3.55
C ARG A 31 15.72 -12.24 -4.67
N VAL A 32 14.43 -12.57 -4.77
CA VAL A 32 13.96 -13.64 -5.66
C VAL A 32 14.21 -13.33 -7.13
N PHE A 33 14.07 -12.06 -7.53
CA PHE A 33 14.34 -11.58 -8.88
C PHE A 33 15.78 -11.87 -9.34
N TYR A 34 16.75 -11.89 -8.41
CA TYR A 34 18.15 -12.14 -8.72
C TYR A 34 18.54 -13.63 -8.77
N LEU A 35 17.62 -14.54 -8.41
CA LEU A 35 17.84 -15.99 -8.48
C LEU A 35 17.69 -16.57 -9.90
N GLY A 36 17.36 -15.73 -10.89
CA GLY A 36 17.20 -16.15 -12.29
C GLY A 36 16.06 -17.17 -12.46
N SER A 37 16.24 -18.13 -13.37
CA SER A 37 15.21 -19.13 -13.72
C SER A 37 14.78 -20.02 -12.55
N ALA A 38 15.68 -20.28 -11.59
CA ALA A 38 15.35 -21.05 -10.38
C ALA A 38 14.42 -20.31 -9.41
N GLY A 39 14.34 -18.97 -9.53
CA GLY A 39 13.49 -18.13 -8.68
C GLY A 39 12.03 -18.04 -9.13
N LEU A 40 11.69 -18.54 -10.33
CA LEU A 40 10.38 -18.29 -10.94
C LEU A 40 9.19 -18.80 -10.08
N PRO A 41 9.21 -20.02 -9.50
CA PRO A 41 8.12 -20.49 -8.64
C PRO A 41 7.98 -19.62 -7.37
N TRP A 42 9.11 -19.24 -6.77
CA TRP A 42 9.13 -18.36 -5.60
C TRP A 42 8.61 -16.96 -5.93
N PHE A 43 8.86 -16.47 -7.13
CA PHE A 43 8.38 -15.18 -7.59
C PHE A 43 6.85 -15.19 -7.70
N PHE A 44 6.27 -16.23 -8.31
CA PHE A 44 4.81 -16.39 -8.36
C PHE A 44 4.17 -16.50 -6.99
N LEU A 45 4.80 -17.22 -6.06
CA LEU A 45 4.33 -17.28 -4.67
C LEU A 45 4.34 -15.88 -4.02
N CYS A 46 5.41 -15.12 -4.22
CA CYS A 46 5.48 -13.74 -3.72
C CYS A 46 4.42 -12.84 -4.37
N LEU A 47 4.17 -12.99 -5.67
CA LEU A 47 3.14 -12.22 -6.39
C LEU A 47 1.74 -12.51 -5.86
N PHE A 48 1.45 -13.75 -5.46
CA PHE A 48 0.17 -14.10 -4.85
C PHE A 48 -0.06 -13.30 -3.55
N PHE A 49 0.92 -13.29 -2.65
CA PHE A 49 0.83 -12.50 -1.41
C PHE A 49 0.87 -10.99 -1.66
N LEU A 50 1.59 -10.54 -2.68
CA LEU A 50 1.58 -9.14 -3.09
C LEU A 50 0.20 -8.71 -3.58
N GLY A 51 -0.50 -9.58 -4.33
CA GLY A 51 -1.90 -9.38 -4.73
C GLY A 51 -2.85 -9.29 -3.54
N LEU A 52 -2.66 -10.12 -2.52
CA LEU A 52 -3.39 -10.00 -1.24
C LEU A 52 -3.08 -8.68 -0.53
N GLY A 53 -1.83 -8.23 -0.57
CA GLY A 53 -1.41 -6.94 -0.01
C GLY A 53 -2.10 -5.76 -0.69
N GLY A 54 -2.24 -5.83 -2.02
CA GLY A 54 -2.95 -4.83 -2.83
C GLY A 54 -4.43 -4.64 -2.48
N ALA A 55 -5.02 -5.55 -1.70
CA ALA A 55 -6.36 -5.38 -1.15
C ALA A 55 -6.47 -4.20 -0.15
N ASN A 56 -5.35 -3.56 0.24
CA ASN A 56 -5.33 -2.34 1.04
C ASN A 56 -6.24 -1.23 0.48
N PHE A 57 -6.44 -1.16 -0.84
CA PHE A 57 -7.34 -0.19 -1.48
C PHE A 57 -8.80 -0.30 -0.99
N SER A 58 -9.24 -1.51 -0.63
CA SER A 58 -10.58 -1.73 -0.08
C SER A 58 -10.76 -1.08 1.29
N VAL A 59 -9.71 -1.09 2.13
CA VAL A 59 -9.71 -0.41 3.42
C VAL A 59 -9.68 1.10 3.23
N TYR A 60 -8.90 1.61 2.28
CA TYR A 60 -8.84 3.05 1.99
C TYR A 60 -10.17 3.62 1.53
N THR A 61 -10.85 2.94 0.60
CA THR A 61 -12.13 3.40 0.07
C THR A 61 -13.19 3.56 1.16
N LEU A 62 -13.14 2.72 2.20
CA LEU A 62 -14.08 2.76 3.32
C LEU A 62 -13.62 3.68 4.46
N TRP A 63 -12.35 3.61 4.85
CA TRP A 63 -11.84 4.29 6.02
C TRP A 63 -11.63 5.79 5.80
N LEU A 64 -11.25 6.20 4.58
CA LEU A 64 -10.98 7.59 4.27
C LEU A 64 -12.22 8.49 4.43
N PRO A 65 -13.42 8.13 3.92
CA PRO A 65 -14.64 8.89 4.17
C PRO A 65 -15.06 8.92 5.66
N GLU A 66 -14.75 7.86 6.43
CA GLU A 66 -15.07 7.80 7.87
C GLU A 66 -14.31 8.85 8.70
N GLN A 67 -13.19 9.39 8.18
CA GLN A 67 -12.40 10.42 8.86
C GLN A 67 -12.98 11.84 8.76
N TYR A 68 -13.92 12.09 7.85
CA TYR A 68 -14.39 13.43 7.53
C TYR A 68 -15.89 13.63 7.85
N PRO A 69 -16.27 14.82 8.35
CA PRO A 69 -17.67 15.19 8.56
C PRO A 69 -18.44 15.22 7.25
N THR A 70 -19.77 15.12 7.34
CA THR A 70 -20.63 14.90 6.17
C THR A 70 -20.52 16.03 5.15
N GLU A 71 -20.38 17.26 5.62
CA GLU A 71 -20.23 18.49 4.84
C GLU A 71 -19.05 18.51 3.88
N CYS A 72 -17.93 17.85 4.20
CA CYS A 72 -16.72 17.86 3.38
C CYS A 72 -16.25 16.46 2.94
N ARG A 73 -17.00 15.40 3.24
CA ARG A 73 -16.58 14.01 3.01
C ARG A 73 -16.27 13.72 1.54
N ALA A 74 -17.14 14.15 0.64
CA ALA A 74 -16.99 13.89 -0.79
C ALA A 74 -15.80 14.65 -1.40
N SER A 75 -15.63 15.93 -1.04
CA SER A 75 -14.53 16.76 -1.52
C SER A 75 -13.19 16.30 -0.95
N ALA A 76 -13.12 15.95 0.34
CA ALA A 76 -11.93 15.41 0.98
C ALA A 76 -11.50 14.08 0.37
N PHE A 77 -12.45 13.18 0.07
CA PHE A 77 -12.18 11.92 -0.62
C PHE A 77 -11.66 12.14 -2.05
N ALA A 78 -12.35 13.00 -2.82
CA ALA A 78 -11.95 13.32 -4.20
C ALA A 78 -10.56 13.98 -4.25
N PHE A 79 -10.29 14.93 -3.36
CA PHE A 79 -9.00 15.60 -3.26
C PHE A 79 -7.89 14.62 -2.89
N SER A 80 -8.06 13.83 -1.82
CA SER A 80 -7.05 12.89 -1.35
C SER A 80 -6.70 11.85 -2.41
N THR A 81 -7.70 11.27 -3.08
CA THR A 81 -7.48 10.27 -4.14
C THR A 81 -6.87 10.88 -5.39
N SER A 82 -7.22 12.12 -5.75
CA SER A 82 -6.63 12.81 -6.90
C SER A 82 -5.18 13.22 -6.62
N PHE A 83 -4.90 13.77 -5.45
CA PHE A 83 -3.55 14.12 -5.02
C PHE A 83 -2.62 12.90 -5.02
N ALA A 84 -3.09 11.76 -4.50
CA ALA A 84 -2.34 10.51 -4.52
C ALA A 84 -1.94 10.04 -5.93
N ARG A 85 -2.72 10.37 -6.98
CA ARG A 85 -2.37 10.03 -8.37
C ARG A 85 -1.15 10.80 -8.87
N PHE A 86 -0.99 12.07 -8.47
CA PHE A 86 0.22 12.84 -8.79
C PHE A 86 1.45 12.24 -8.10
N GLY A 87 1.29 11.82 -6.83
CA GLY A 87 2.33 11.07 -6.13
C GLY A 87 2.70 9.77 -6.83
N GLY A 88 1.70 8.99 -7.25
CA GLY A 88 1.90 7.76 -8.01
C GLY A 88 2.61 7.98 -9.35
N ALA A 89 2.27 9.05 -10.07
CA ALA A 89 2.97 9.44 -11.30
C ALA A 89 4.43 9.78 -11.02
N GLY A 90 4.69 10.60 -10.00
CA GLY A 90 6.06 10.95 -9.57
C GLY A 90 6.90 9.72 -9.22
N ILE A 91 6.34 8.79 -8.42
CA ILE A 91 7.01 7.54 -8.06
C ILE A 91 7.29 6.69 -9.30
N THR A 92 6.37 6.64 -10.27
CA THR A 92 6.59 5.90 -11.53
C THR A 92 7.79 6.43 -12.30
N PHE A 93 7.93 7.77 -12.40
CA PHE A 93 9.10 8.38 -13.04
C PHE A 93 10.38 8.11 -12.24
N LEU A 94 10.34 8.16 -10.91
CA LEU A 94 11.49 7.84 -10.05
C LEU A 94 11.93 6.39 -10.21
N VAL A 95 11.00 5.44 -10.29
CA VAL A 95 11.30 4.03 -10.56
C VAL A 95 11.94 3.89 -11.93
N GLY A 96 11.40 4.54 -12.97
CA GLY A 96 12.00 4.56 -14.31
C GLY A 96 13.43 5.13 -14.33
N ALA A 97 13.67 6.24 -13.63
CA ALA A 97 15.00 6.81 -13.46
C ALA A 97 15.94 5.86 -12.70
N GLY A 98 15.44 5.19 -11.67
CA GLY A 98 16.17 4.16 -10.94
C GLY A 98 16.56 2.98 -11.84
N ILE A 99 15.66 2.50 -12.70
CA ILE A 99 15.96 1.42 -13.64
C ILE A 99 17.09 1.84 -14.59
N ARG A 100 17.06 3.07 -15.10
CA ARG A 100 18.15 3.62 -15.92
C ARG A 100 19.47 3.68 -15.14
N HIS A 101 19.45 4.07 -13.86
CA HIS A 101 20.65 4.24 -13.06
C HIS A 101 21.27 2.91 -12.61
N PHE A 102 20.45 1.98 -12.11
CA PHE A 102 20.89 0.69 -11.57
C PHE A 102 21.05 -0.40 -12.64
N GLY A 103 20.54 -0.19 -13.86
CA GLY A 103 20.58 -1.19 -14.94
C GLY A 103 19.78 -2.46 -14.65
N SER A 104 18.89 -2.42 -13.65
CA SER A 104 18.13 -3.56 -13.16
C SER A 104 16.73 -3.13 -12.75
N LEU A 105 15.74 -4.01 -12.92
CA LEU A 105 14.38 -3.79 -12.42
C LEU A 105 14.26 -4.07 -10.92
N GLY A 106 15.11 -4.96 -10.37
CA GLY A 106 14.98 -5.45 -8.99
C GLY A 106 15.14 -4.35 -7.95
N ILE A 107 16.32 -3.73 -7.88
CA ILE A 107 16.64 -2.69 -6.88
C ILE A 107 15.63 -1.51 -6.90
N PRO A 108 15.32 -0.86 -8.03
CA PRO A 108 14.41 0.28 -8.05
C PRO A 108 13.00 -0.08 -7.57
N VAL A 109 12.49 -1.25 -7.95
CA VAL A 109 11.17 -1.72 -7.49
C VAL A 109 11.23 -2.12 -6.02
N ALA A 110 12.30 -2.77 -5.56
CA ALA A 110 12.48 -3.11 -4.15
C ALA A 110 12.53 -1.85 -3.27
N LEU A 111 13.13 -0.76 -3.73
CA LEU A 111 13.15 0.52 -3.01
C LEU A 111 11.75 1.12 -2.80
N THR A 112 10.76 0.79 -3.64
CA THR A 112 9.38 1.23 -3.42
C THR A 112 8.77 0.67 -2.12
N SER A 113 9.32 -0.42 -1.57
CA SER A 113 8.93 -0.93 -0.25
C SER A 113 9.13 0.10 0.87
N ILE A 114 10.05 1.06 0.71
CA ILE A 114 10.27 2.15 1.68
C ILE A 114 9.03 3.02 1.83
N ALA A 115 8.26 3.22 0.75
CA ALA A 115 6.99 3.96 0.83
C ALA A 115 5.99 3.27 1.77
N PHE A 116 5.99 1.93 1.82
CA PHE A 116 5.16 1.17 2.75
C PHE A 116 5.69 1.21 4.19
N VAL A 117 7.00 1.32 4.40
CA VAL A 117 7.59 1.60 5.72
C VAL A 117 7.08 2.94 6.24
N ILE A 118 7.16 4.00 5.43
CA ILE A 118 6.65 5.33 5.77
C ILE A 118 5.14 5.25 6.05
N GLY A 119 4.39 4.56 5.19
CA GLY A 119 2.96 4.30 5.41
C GLY A 119 2.68 3.64 6.76
N LEU A 120 3.43 2.60 7.12
CA LEU A 120 3.28 1.89 8.39
C LEU A 120 3.59 2.78 9.60
N LEU A 121 4.59 3.66 9.50
CA LEU A 121 4.90 4.66 10.52
C LEU A 121 3.80 5.72 10.67
N LEU A 122 3.08 6.02 9.58
CA LEU A 122 1.99 6.99 9.58
C LEU A 122 0.64 6.41 10.03
N VAL A 123 0.43 5.09 9.90
CA VAL A 123 -0.82 4.42 10.29
C VAL A 123 -1.27 4.68 11.74
N PRO A 124 -0.39 4.73 12.77
CA PRO A 124 -0.77 5.05 14.14
C PRO A 124 -1.44 6.42 14.32
N PHE A 125 -1.17 7.37 13.43
CA PHE A 125 -1.73 8.72 13.47
C PHE A 125 -3.16 8.80 12.91
N GLY A 126 -3.63 7.77 12.20
CA GLY A 126 -5.01 7.70 11.72
C GLY A 126 -6.00 7.34 12.84
N ALA A 127 -7.15 8.02 12.88
CA ALA A 127 -8.16 7.76 13.91
C ALA A 127 -8.89 6.44 13.64
N GLU A 128 -8.95 5.56 14.64
CA GLU A 128 -9.76 4.35 14.55
C GLU A 128 -11.24 4.70 14.67
N THR A 129 -12.01 4.35 13.63
CA THR A 129 -13.41 4.69 13.44
C THR A 129 -14.34 3.49 13.71
N ARG A 130 -13.80 2.31 14.01
CA ARG A 130 -14.60 1.13 14.33
C ARG A 130 -15.56 1.38 15.49
N GLY A 131 -16.84 1.19 15.22
CA GLY A 131 -17.92 1.30 16.22
C GLY A 131 -18.20 2.73 16.67
N ARG A 132 -17.58 3.74 16.06
CA ARG A 132 -17.85 5.15 16.35
C ARG A 132 -18.93 5.67 15.40
N ARG A 133 -19.73 6.61 15.89
CA ARG A 133 -20.62 7.39 15.01
C ARG A 133 -19.74 8.20 14.06
N LEU A 134 -20.17 8.30 12.81
CA LEU A 134 -19.51 9.15 11.84
C LEU A 134 -19.52 10.60 12.36
N PRO A 135 -18.46 11.40 12.11
CA PRO A 135 -18.51 12.81 12.41
C PRO A 135 -19.71 13.41 11.65
N ALA A 136 -20.57 14.12 12.39
CA ALA A 136 -21.69 14.86 11.81
C ALA A 136 -21.13 15.95 10.89
#